data_AF-A0A2K8WSD6-F1
#
_entry.id   AF-A0A2K8WSD6-F1
#
_cell.length_a   1.000
_cell.length_b   1.000
_cell.length_c   1.000
_cell.angle_alpha   90.00
_cell.angle_beta   90.00
_cell.angle_gamma   90.00
#
_symmetry.space_group_name_H-M   'P 1'
#
loop_
_entity.id
_entity.type
_entity.pdbx_description
1 polymer ?
#
loop_
_entity_poly.entity_id
_entity_poly.type
_entity_poly.pdbx_seq_one_letter_code
_entity_poly.pdbx_strand_id
1 'polypeptide(L)'
;MKNIIQLIIINLSLFFICVGCSSISAPLEFAPPPSIVEKAIALTLQSSYNNLGDQLKTKPATFELSKIDVKRIESRIIYNLSVYHLEGIYNIKLKLNNNKTKTIKNEFQLDIERRKQGETWRLLKEYKEDGEDKYFAYQIN
;
A
#
# COMPACT_ATOMS: atom_id res chain seq x y z
N MET A 1 11.47 -44.14 -35.83
CA MET A 1 10.66 -42.93 -36.12
C MET A 1 9.54 -42.69 -35.10
N LYS A 2 8.71 -43.69 -34.77
CA LYS A 2 7.60 -43.58 -33.80
C LYS A 2 8.03 -43.05 -32.41
N ASN A 3 9.15 -43.53 -31.88
CA ASN A 3 9.66 -43.11 -30.57
C ASN A 3 10.21 -41.66 -30.56
N ILE A 4 10.74 -41.18 -31.69
CA ILE A 4 11.24 -39.81 -31.84
C ILE A 4 10.06 -38.84 -31.90
N ILE A 5 9.01 -39.20 -32.64
CA ILE A 5 7.77 -38.42 -32.71
C ILE A 5 7.09 -38.36 -31.33
N GLN A 6 7.09 -39.47 -30.58
CA GLN A 6 6.52 -39.55 -29.24
C GLN A 6 7.30 -38.69 -28.22
N LEU A 7 8.64 -38.66 -28.30
CA LEU A 7 9.48 -37.77 -27.49
C LEU A 7 9.23 -36.29 -27.81
N ILE A 8 9.06 -35.93 -29.09
CA ILE A 8 8.76 -34.55 -29.50
C ILE A 8 7.39 -34.11 -28.96
N ILE A 9 6.38 -34.98 -29.02
CA ILE A 9 5.03 -34.67 -28.51
C ILE A 9 5.05 -34.46 -26.99
N ILE A 10 5.79 -35.29 -26.24
CA ILE A 10 5.91 -35.16 -24.78
C ILE A 10 6.63 -33.85 -24.43
N ASN A 11 7.71 -33.51 -25.13
CA ASN A 11 8.48 -32.28 -24.87
C ASN A 11 7.68 -31.01 -25.20
N LEU A 12 6.90 -31.04 -26.30
CA LEU A 12 6.02 -29.94 -26.70
C LEU A 12 4.84 -29.74 -25.73
N SER A 13 4.30 -30.85 -25.18
CA SER A 13 3.27 -30.81 -24.13
C SER A 13 3.81 -30.21 -22.83
N LEU A 14 5.03 -30.57 -22.43
CA LEU A 14 5.68 -30.03 -21.24
C LEU A 14 5.94 -28.52 -21.34
N PHE A 15 6.31 -28.03 -22.52
CA PHE A 15 6.52 -26.60 -22.77
C PHE A 15 5.22 -25.78 -22.65
N PHE A 16 4.08 -26.34 -23.05
CA PHE A 16 2.77 -25.70 -22.93
C PHE A 16 2.27 -25.59 -21.48
N ILE A 17 2.74 -26.44 -20.57
CA ILE A 17 2.34 -26.39 -19.15
C ILE A 17 3.15 -25.34 -18.37
N CYS A 18 4.33 -24.95 -18.87
CA CYS A 18 5.22 -23.99 -18.20
C CYS A 18 4.97 -22.50 -18.54
N VAL A 19 4.02 -22.17 -19.41
CA VAL A 19 3.69 -20.76 -19.75
C VAL A 19 2.77 -20.05 -18.74
N GLY A 20 2.42 -20.72 -17.64
CA GLY A 20 1.62 -20.15 -16.54
C GLY A 20 2.39 -19.29 -15.56
N CYS A 21 3.28 -18.39 -16.00
CA CYS A 21 3.75 -17.28 -15.14
C CYS A 21 2.78 -16.08 -15.32
N SER A 22 1.50 -16.35 -15.16
CA SER A 22 0.49 -15.29 -15.09
C SER A 22 0.79 -14.47 -13.83
N SER A 23 0.98 -13.16 -14.00
CA SER A 23 1.16 -12.19 -12.92
C SER A 23 0.07 -12.41 -11.85
N ILE A 24 0.44 -13.06 -10.75
CA ILE A 24 -0.48 -13.32 -9.64
C ILE A 24 -0.73 -11.97 -8.99
N SER A 25 -1.84 -11.32 -9.33
CA SER A 25 -2.33 -10.15 -8.59
C SER A 25 -3.02 -10.65 -7.32
N ALA A 26 -2.83 -9.97 -6.19
CA ALA A 26 -3.55 -10.35 -4.98
C ALA A 26 -5.07 -10.13 -5.16
N PRO A 27 -5.93 -11.03 -4.65
CA PRO A 27 -7.38 -10.86 -4.76
C PRO A 27 -7.85 -9.56 -4.08
N LEU A 28 -8.69 -8.77 -4.76
CA LEU A 28 -9.22 -7.52 -4.20
C LEU A 28 -10.14 -7.73 -3.00
N GLU A 29 -10.72 -8.93 -2.84
CA GLU A 29 -11.47 -9.34 -1.64
C GLU A 29 -10.65 -9.23 -0.36
N PHE A 30 -9.33 -9.28 -0.50
CA PHE A 30 -8.37 -9.18 0.59
C PHE A 30 -7.75 -7.79 0.72
N ALA A 31 -8.28 -6.77 0.05
CA ALA A 31 -7.86 -5.38 0.16
C ALA A 31 -8.08 -4.83 1.58
N PRO A 32 -7.33 -3.78 1.98
CA PRO A 32 -7.45 -3.23 3.32
C PRO A 32 -8.85 -2.64 3.57
N PRO A 33 -9.47 -2.93 4.72
CA PRO A 33 -10.75 -2.34 5.07
C PRO A 33 -10.59 -0.82 5.32
N PRO A 34 -11.68 -0.03 5.28
CA PRO A 34 -11.62 1.43 5.42
C PRO A 34 -10.89 1.91 6.68
N SER A 35 -11.02 1.18 7.79
CA SER A 35 -10.34 1.50 9.06
C SER A 35 -8.81 1.42 8.96
N ILE A 36 -8.28 0.50 8.15
CA ILE A 36 -6.84 0.38 7.91
C ILE A 36 -6.34 1.52 7.01
N VAL A 37 -7.13 1.92 6.02
CA VAL A 37 -6.82 3.08 5.17
C VAL A 37 -6.79 4.35 6.01
N GLU A 38 -7.79 4.57 6.87
CA GLU A 38 -7.82 5.72 7.78
C GLU A 38 -6.60 5.77 8.69
N LYS A 39 -6.24 4.64 9.32
CA LYS A 39 -5.06 4.55 10.19
C LYS A 39 -3.76 4.80 9.43
N ALA A 40 -3.64 4.32 8.19
CA ALA A 40 -2.47 4.57 7.35
C ALA A 40 -2.32 6.06 6.96
N ILE A 41 -3.43 6.73 6.62
CA ILE A 41 -3.45 8.18 6.39
C ILE A 41 -3.04 8.92 7.68
N ALA A 42 -3.63 8.55 8.82
CA ALA A 42 -3.34 9.16 10.11
C ALA A 42 -1.87 8.99 10.51
N LEU A 43 -1.30 7.80 10.33
CA LEU A 43 0.11 7.52 10.61
C LEU A 43 1.04 8.39 9.74
N THR A 44 0.70 8.54 8.46
CA THR A 44 1.46 9.38 7.52
C THR A 44 1.41 10.85 7.96
N LEU A 45 0.23 11.38 8.25
CA LEU A 45 0.04 12.75 8.69
C LEU A 45 0.69 13.04 10.04
N GLN A 46 0.60 12.12 10.99
CA GLN A 46 1.21 12.28 12.30
C GLN A 46 2.73 12.37 12.18
N SER A 47 3.35 11.53 11.35
CA SER A 47 4.78 11.61 11.05
C SER A 47 5.16 12.99 10.46
N SER A 48 4.35 13.51 9.53
CA SER A 48 4.58 14.83 8.92
C SER A 48 4.41 15.99 9.93
N TYR A 49 3.32 16.01 10.70
CA TYR A 49 3.06 17.08 11.66
C TYR A 49 4.01 17.06 12.86
N ASN A 50 4.48 15.89 13.29
CA ASN A 50 5.51 15.79 14.32
C ASN A 50 6.81 16.40 13.83
N ASN A 51 7.27 16.03 12.63
CA ASN A 51 8.49 16.60 12.04
C ASN A 51 8.37 18.14 11.88
N LEU A 52 7.23 18.63 11.39
CA LEU A 52 6.98 20.08 11.30
C LEU A 52 6.98 20.77 12.66
N GLY A 53 6.37 20.15 13.68
CA GLY A 53 6.38 20.66 15.06
C GLY A 53 7.79 20.80 15.60
N ASP A 54 8.63 19.77 15.40
CA ASP A 54 10.03 19.74 15.84
C ASP A 54 10.85 20.84 15.15
N GLN A 55 10.71 20.99 13.82
CA GLN A 55 11.41 22.04 13.05
C GLN A 55 11.02 23.45 13.51
N LEU A 56 9.73 23.66 13.79
CA LEU A 56 9.21 24.96 14.23
C LEU A 56 9.36 25.20 15.74
N LYS A 57 9.85 24.21 16.50
CA LYS A 57 9.88 24.21 17.97
C LYS A 57 8.51 24.52 18.58
N THR A 58 7.45 23.96 18.00
CA THR A 58 6.06 24.14 18.44
C THR A 58 5.38 22.79 18.67
N LYS A 59 4.29 22.78 19.43
CA LYS A 59 3.48 21.57 19.60
C LYS A 59 2.87 21.16 18.24
N PRO A 60 2.90 19.88 17.87
CA PRO A 60 2.26 19.40 16.64
C PRO A 60 0.76 19.75 16.62
N ALA A 61 0.26 20.12 15.44
CA ALA A 61 -1.15 20.41 15.25
C ALA A 61 -1.99 19.15 15.42
N THR A 62 -3.18 19.28 16.03
CA THR A 62 -4.16 18.18 16.09
C THR A 62 -5.08 18.21 14.87
N PHE A 63 -5.44 17.04 14.40
CA PHE A 63 -6.25 16.88 13.19
C PHE A 63 -7.33 15.82 13.35
N GLU A 64 -8.42 15.97 12.59
CA GLU A 64 -9.47 14.98 12.43
C GLU A 64 -9.59 14.62 10.94
N LEU A 65 -9.65 13.33 10.64
CA LEU A 65 -9.90 12.82 9.30
C LEU A 65 -11.40 12.65 9.06
N SER A 66 -11.85 12.91 7.83
CA SER A 66 -13.23 12.69 7.43
C SER A 66 -13.34 12.50 5.92
N LYS A 67 -14.46 11.95 5.45
CA LYS A 67 -14.78 11.76 4.02
C LYS A 67 -13.64 11.07 3.24
N ILE A 68 -13.12 9.98 3.79
CA ILE A 68 -12.13 9.15 3.11
C ILE A 68 -12.84 8.37 2.01
N ASP A 69 -12.35 8.49 0.80
CA ASP A 69 -12.96 7.93 -0.40
C ASP A 69 -11.85 7.39 -1.31
N VAL A 70 -11.74 6.07 -1.36
CA VAL A 70 -10.77 5.33 -2.18
C VAL A 70 -11.26 5.31 -3.61
N LYS A 71 -10.47 5.84 -4.53
CA LYS A 71 -10.79 5.95 -5.97
C LYS A 71 -10.22 4.82 -6.80
N ARG A 72 -9.05 4.33 -6.43
CA ARG A 72 -8.36 3.25 -7.16
C ARG A 72 -7.71 2.32 -6.16
N ILE A 73 -7.78 1.03 -6.45
CA ILE A 73 -7.06 -0.02 -5.75
C ILE A 73 -6.38 -0.89 -6.80
N GLU A 74 -5.07 -1.01 -6.71
CA GLU A 74 -4.29 -1.93 -7.53
C GLU A 74 -3.58 -2.93 -6.64
N SER A 75 -3.64 -4.21 -7.00
CA SER A 75 -2.96 -5.24 -6.24
C SER A 75 -1.70 -5.72 -6.96
N ARG A 76 -0.63 -5.89 -6.18
CA ARG A 76 0.63 -6.47 -6.64
C ARG A 76 1.18 -7.42 -5.59
N ILE A 77 2.06 -8.32 -6.02
CA ILE A 77 2.80 -9.19 -5.12
C ILE A 77 4.24 -8.70 -5.08
N ILE A 78 4.72 -8.34 -3.89
CA ILE A 78 6.11 -7.98 -3.63
C ILE A 78 6.68 -8.98 -2.64
N TYR A 79 7.79 -9.64 -2.96
CA TYR A 79 8.43 -10.64 -2.08
C TYR A 79 7.43 -11.67 -1.49
N ASN A 80 6.48 -12.16 -2.30
CA ASN A 80 5.44 -13.12 -1.91
C ASN A 80 4.42 -12.59 -0.87
N LEU A 81 4.29 -11.27 -0.76
CA LEU A 81 3.33 -10.55 0.09
C LEU A 81 2.35 -9.77 -0.77
N SER A 82 1.09 -9.75 -0.35
CA SER A 82 0.03 -8.98 -1.01
C SER A 82 0.16 -7.52 -0.66
N VAL A 83 0.38 -6.68 -1.68
CA VAL A 83 0.47 -5.24 -1.55
C VAL A 83 -0.63 -4.59 -2.37
N TYR A 84 -1.33 -3.65 -1.74
CA TYR A 84 -2.39 -2.87 -2.36
C TYR A 84 -1.93 -1.42 -2.46
N HIS A 85 -1.86 -0.91 -3.69
CA HIS A 85 -1.70 0.51 -3.97
C HIS A 85 -3.09 1.15 -3.96
N LEU A 86 -3.30 2.13 -3.10
CA LEU A 86 -4.57 2.84 -2.95
C LEU A 86 -4.39 4.32 -3.26
N GLU A 87 -5.24 4.84 -4.14
CA GLU A 87 -5.34 6.26 -4.43
C GLU A 87 -6.72 6.77 -4.05
N GLY A 88 -6.82 7.98 -3.53
CA GLY A 88 -8.11 8.55 -3.20
C GLY A 88 -8.04 9.95 -2.61
N ILE A 89 -9.14 10.34 -1.96
CA ILE A 89 -9.28 11.65 -1.33
C ILE A 89 -9.70 11.53 0.12
N TYR A 90 -9.36 12.55 0.90
CA TYR A 90 -9.81 12.71 2.28
C TYR A 90 -9.92 14.19 2.63
N ASN A 91 -10.69 14.48 3.67
CA ASN A 91 -10.70 15.79 4.30
C ASN A 91 -9.94 15.74 5.62
N ILE A 92 -9.08 16.72 5.84
CA ILE A 92 -8.44 16.99 7.13
C ILE A 92 -9.05 18.23 7.75
N LYS A 93 -9.46 18.13 9.01
CA LYS A 93 -9.90 19.27 9.82
C LYS A 93 -8.82 19.59 10.83
N LEU A 94 -8.15 20.72 10.64
CA LEU A 94 -7.05 21.18 11.47
C LEU A 94 -7.55 22.08 12.59
N LYS A 95 -7.18 21.76 13.83
CA LYS A 95 -7.39 22.62 14.99
C LYS A 95 -6.12 23.42 15.23
N LEU A 96 -6.17 24.71 14.90
CA LEU A 96 -5.06 25.63 15.12
C LEU A 96 -5.12 26.18 16.56
N ASN A 97 -3.96 26.57 17.10
CA ASN A 97 -3.84 27.09 18.47
C ASN A 97 -4.74 28.31 18.77
N ASN A 98 -5.20 29.02 17.74
CA ASN A 98 -6.05 30.21 17.88
C ASN A 98 -7.56 29.89 17.82
N ASN A 99 -7.97 28.65 18.14
CA ASN A 99 -9.33 28.13 18.03
C ASN A 99 -9.95 28.20 16.62
N LYS A 100 -9.15 28.52 15.61
CA LYS A 100 -9.58 28.49 14.21
C LYS A 100 -9.54 27.05 13.72
N THR A 101 -10.62 26.65 13.07
CA THR A 101 -10.70 25.35 12.42
C THR A 101 -10.70 25.54 10.92
N LYS A 102 -9.84 24.78 10.22
CA LYS A 102 -9.79 24.78 8.76
C LYS A 102 -9.97 23.36 8.25
N THR A 103 -10.91 23.18 7.32
CA THR A 103 -11.06 21.91 6.59
C THR A 103 -10.39 22.03 5.23
N ILE A 104 -9.55 21.05 4.89
CA ILE A 104 -8.80 20.99 3.64
C ILE A 104 -9.05 19.63 3.00
N LYS A 105 -9.36 19.62 1.71
CA LYS A 105 -9.46 18.40 0.91
C LYS A 105 -8.07 18.06 0.39
N ASN A 106 -7.66 16.81 0.53
CA ASN A 106 -6.36 16.30 0.10
C ASN A 106 -6.54 14.98 -0.66
N GLU A 107 -5.51 14.64 -1.41
CA GLU A 107 -5.36 13.35 -2.06
C GLU A 107 -4.41 12.48 -1.26
N PHE A 108 -4.57 11.17 -1.36
CA PHE A 108 -3.64 10.20 -0.78
C PHE A 108 -3.23 9.17 -1.82
N GLN A 109 -2.00 8.69 -1.67
CA GLN A 109 -1.45 7.51 -2.33
C GLN A 109 -0.76 6.68 -1.26
N LEU A 110 -1.14 5.42 -1.12
CA LEU A 110 -0.65 4.54 -0.06
C LEU A 110 -0.37 3.14 -0.61
N ASP A 111 0.78 2.59 -0.26
CA ASP A 111 1.05 1.17 -0.44
C ASP A 111 0.84 0.45 0.89
N ILE A 112 -0.11 -0.49 0.91
CA ILE A 112 -0.46 -1.25 2.11
C ILE A 112 -0.21 -2.74 1.88
N GLU A 113 0.69 -3.31 2.68
CA GLU A 113 1.02 -4.73 2.68
C GLU A 113 0.14 -5.49 3.68
N ARG A 114 -0.39 -6.63 3.25
CA ARG A 114 -1.03 -7.63 4.11
C ARG A 114 -0.05 -8.75 4.46
N ARG A 115 0.19 -8.96 5.75
CA ARG A 115 0.94 -10.12 6.21
C ARG A 115 0.07 -11.37 6.32
N LYS A 116 0.60 -12.49 5.81
CA LYS A 116 -0.05 -13.81 5.86
C LYS A 116 -0.31 -14.30 7.30
N GLN A 117 0.52 -13.88 8.25
CA GLN A 117 0.49 -14.38 9.62
C GLN A 117 -0.10 -13.30 10.54
N GLY A 118 -1.37 -13.45 10.93
CA GLY A 118 -2.04 -12.59 11.91
C GLY A 118 -2.80 -11.37 11.35
N GLU A 119 -3.17 -11.37 10.06
CA GLU A 119 -3.96 -10.31 9.41
C GLU A 119 -3.47 -8.88 9.67
N THR A 120 -2.17 -8.74 9.87
CA THR A 120 -1.57 -7.47 10.24
C THR A 120 -1.25 -6.68 8.98
N TRP A 121 -1.50 -5.37 9.06
CA TRP A 121 -1.33 -4.45 7.96
C TRP A 121 -0.10 -3.58 8.18
N ARG A 122 0.63 -3.31 7.10
CA ARG A 122 1.81 -2.44 7.12
C ARG A 122 1.70 -1.39 6.04
N LEU A 123 2.01 -0.15 6.39
CA LEU A 123 2.23 0.92 5.43
C LEU A 123 3.64 0.76 4.86
N LEU A 124 3.76 0.63 3.56
CA LEU A 124 5.03 0.65 2.85
C LEU A 124 5.38 2.07 2.42
N LYS A 125 6.63 2.47 2.64
CA LYS A 125 7.21 3.68 2.05
C LYS A 125 8.41 3.27 1.21
N GLU A 126 8.31 3.54 -0.08
CA GLU A 126 9.39 3.30 -1.03
C GLU A 126 10.54 4.27 -0.80
N TYR A 127 11.76 3.75 -0.92
CA TYR A 127 12.98 4.52 -1.02
C TYR A 127 13.93 3.82 -1.98
N LYS A 128 14.80 4.60 -2.62
CA LYS A 128 15.80 4.06 -3.54
C LYS A 128 17.13 3.93 -2.84
N GLU A 129 17.72 2.75 -2.91
CA GLU A 129 19.07 2.48 -2.41
C GLU A 129 19.82 1.70 -3.49
N ASP A 130 20.91 2.28 -3.99
CA ASP A 130 21.74 1.71 -5.06
C ASP A 130 20.97 1.33 -6.35
N GLY A 131 19.92 2.10 -6.68
CA GLY A 131 19.09 1.86 -7.86
C GLY A 131 18.05 0.75 -7.69
N GLU A 132 18.01 0.08 -6.52
CA GLU A 132 16.97 -0.88 -6.16
C GLU A 132 15.85 -0.22 -5.36
N ASP A 133 14.60 -0.61 -5.67
CA ASP A 133 13.43 -0.18 -4.90
C ASP A 133 13.37 -0.96 -3.59
N LYS A 134 13.49 -0.24 -2.47
CA LYS A 134 13.39 -0.79 -1.12
C LYS A 134 12.22 -0.15 -0.38
N TYR A 135 11.75 -0.85 0.65
CA TYR A 135 10.55 -0.44 1.39
C TYR A 135 10.80 -0.39 2.89
N PHE A 136 10.49 0.75 3.51
CA PHE A 136 10.26 0.80 4.94
C PHE A 136 8.83 0.35 5.23
N ALA A 137 8.67 -0.60 6.16
CA ALA A 137 7.37 -1.13 6.54
C ALA A 137 7.00 -0.67 7.96
N TYR A 138 5.92 0.10 8.08
CA TYR A 138 5.40 0.60 9.34
C TYR A 138 4.13 -0.16 9.71
N GLN A 139 4.09 -0.73 10.92
CA GLN A 139 2.90 -1.44 11.38
C GLN A 139 1.72 -0.47 11.58
N ILE A 140 0.55 -0.84 11.06
CA ILE A 140 -0.69 -0.11 11.25
C ILE A 140 -1.43 -0.76 12.44
N ASN A 141 -1.48 -0.06 13.57
CA ASN A 141 -2.12 -0.54 14.82
C ASN A 141 -3.59 -0.13 14.91
#